data_AF-A0A524CG49-F1
#
_entry.id   AF-A0A524CG49-F1
#
_cell.length_a   1.000
_cell.length_b   1.000
_cell.length_c   1.000
_cell.angle_alpha   90.00
_cell.angle_beta   90.00
_cell.angle_gamma   90.00
#
_symmetry.space_group_name_H-M   'P 1'
#
loop_
_entity.id
_entity.type
_entity.pdbx_description
1 polymer ?
#
loop_
_entity_poly.entity_id
_entity_poly.type
_entity_poly.pdbx_seq_one_letter_code
_entity_poly.pdbx_strand_id
1 'polypeptide(L)' 'MTQKTISLSERIYKLLKQEKQKGESFSMVIERLLIKKNNPWLQMQGKFDEELWEGLEENLNRIRNENLTGSPDGQ' A
#
# COMPACT_ATOMS: atom_id res chain seq x y z
N MET A 1 11.65 24.09 -8.41
CA MET A 1 12.19 22.78 -7.97
C MET A 1 13.66 22.95 -7.66
N THR A 2 14.11 22.62 -6.45
CA THR A 2 15.54 22.59 -6.14
C THR A 2 16.13 21.26 -6.60
N GLN A 3 17.13 21.30 -7.48
CA GLN A 3 17.84 20.10 -7.90
C GLN A 3 18.98 19.79 -6.92
N LYS A 4 19.16 18.52 -6.60
CA LYS A 4 20.29 18.02 -5.81
C LYS A 4 20.97 16.91 -6.60
N THR A 5 22.30 16.92 -6.60
CA THR A 5 23.12 15.88 -7.22
C THR A 5 23.51 14.86 -6.17
N ILE A 6 23.41 13.59 -6.50
CA ILE A 6 23.89 12.48 -5.67
C ILE A 6 24.92 11.67 -6.47
N SER A 7 25.97 11.22 -5.80
CA SER A 7 26.93 10.27 -6.38
C SER A 7 26.43 8.85 -6.15
N LEU A 8 26.51 8.01 -7.19
CA LEU A 8 26.13 6.60 -7.14
C LEU A 8 27.35 5.75 -7.51
N SER A 9 27.48 4.58 -6.90
CA SER A 9 28.45 3.61 -7.40
C SER A 9 28.01 3.06 -8.75
N GLU A 10 28.97 2.66 -9.58
CA GLU A 10 28.69 2.06 -10.90
C GLU A 10 27.74 0.86 -10.82
N ARG A 11 27.88 0.04 -9.78
CA ARG A 11 26.97 -1.09 -9.54
C ARG A 11 25.53 -0.62 -9.36
N ILE A 12 25.30 0.42 -8.55
CA ILE A 12 23.96 0.95 -8.27
C ILE A 12 23.38 1.64 -9.51
N TYR A 13 24.20 2.38 -10.25
CA TYR A 13 23.77 3.01 -11.50
C TYR A 13 23.27 1.97 -12.52
N LYS A 14 23.98 0.84 -12.68
CA LYS A 14 23.56 -0.25 -13.57
C LYS A 14 22.22 -0.86 -13.16
N LEU A 15 22.00 -1.09 -11.87
CA LEU A 15 20.72 -1.59 -11.35
C LEU A 15 19.58 -0.61 -11.62
N LEU A 16 19.79 0.68 -11.33
CA LEU A 16 18.81 1.73 -11.63
C LEU A 16 18.48 1.83 -13.12
N LYS A 17 19.47 1.62 -14.00
CA LYS A 17 19.27 1.64 -15.45
C LYS A 17 18.43 0.45 -15.94
N GLN A 18 18.55 -0.71 -15.30
CA GLN A 18 17.73 -1.89 -15.61
C GLN A 18 16.27 -1.70 -15.19
N GLU A 19 16.03 -1.06 -14.04
CA GLU A 19 14.68 -0.76 -13.55
C GLU A 19 13.97 0.38 -14.30
N LYS A 20 14.71 1.15 -15.10
CA LYS A 20 14.21 2.34 -15.78
C LYS A 20 13.32 1.98 -16.97
N GLN A 21 12.11 2.55 -17.01
CA GLN A 21 11.21 2.39 -18.16
C GLN A 21 11.42 3.47 -19.22
N LYS A 22 10.93 3.22 -20.44
CA LYS A 22 11.06 4.16 -21.56
C LYS A 22 10.33 5.48 -21.23
N GLY A 23 11.03 6.60 -21.38
CA GLY A 23 10.50 7.95 -21.09
C GLY A 23 10.54 8.37 -19.63
N GLU A 24 10.98 7.49 -18.72
CA GLU A 24 11.08 7.79 -17.29
C GLU A 24 12.37 8.58 -16.99
N SER A 25 12.43 9.39 -15.93
CA SER A 25 13.67 9.99 -15.38
C SER A 25 14.25 9.12 -14.26
N PHE A 26 15.52 9.30 -13.87
CA PHE A 26 16.06 8.51 -12.74
C PHE A 26 15.41 8.90 -11.40
N SER A 27 15.02 10.16 -11.22
CA SER A 27 14.26 10.59 -10.05
C SER A 27 12.91 9.86 -9.94
N MET A 28 12.20 9.71 -11.06
CA MET A 28 10.93 8.96 -11.11
C MET A 28 11.11 7.48 -10.75
N VAL A 29 12.20 6.85 -11.22
CA VAL A 29 12.52 5.47 -10.84
C VAL A 29 12.72 5.35 -9.33
N ILE A 30 13.51 6.26 -8.75
CA ILE A 30 13.80 6.26 -7.31
C ILE A 30 12.51 6.44 -6.51
N GLU A 31 11.67 7.41 -6.88
CA GLU A 31 10.37 7.64 -6.23
C GLU A 31 9.48 6.40 -6.31
N ARG A 32 9.34 5.79 -7.49
CA ARG A 32 8.54 4.58 -7.68
C ARG A 32 9.03 3.41 -6.82
N LEU A 33 10.34 3.18 -6.77
CA LEU A 33 10.92 2.09 -5.99
C LEU A 33 10.72 2.32 -4.48
N LEU A 34 10.84 3.57 -4.01
CA LEU A 34 10.60 3.92 -2.60
C LEU A 34 9.12 3.80 -2.22
N ILE A 35 8.20 4.23 -3.09
CA ILE A 35 6.75 4.07 -2.88
C ILE A 35 6.37 2.59 -2.82
N LYS A 36 6.90 1.76 -3.73
CA LYS A 36 6.67 0.31 -3.69
C LYS A 36 7.15 -0.32 -2.38
N LYS A 37 8.29 0.12 -1.84
CA LYS A 37 8.81 -0.36 -0.55
C LYS A 37 7.91 0.04 0.64
N ASN A 38 7.24 1.18 0.55
CA ASN A 38 6.29 1.68 1.54
C ASN A 38 4.84 1.29 1.26
N ASN A 39 4.59 0.29 0.41
CA ASN A 39 3.23 -0.17 0.14
C ASN A 39 2.61 -0.74 1.44
N PRO A 40 1.54 -0.12 1.97
CA PRO A 40 0.87 -0.59 3.19
C PRO A 40 0.41 -2.04 3.07
N TRP A 41 -0.01 -2.45 1.87
CA TRP A 41 -0.45 -3.82 1.58
C TRP A 41 0.69 -4.83 1.68
N LEU A 42 1.92 -4.45 1.31
CA LEU A 42 3.10 -5.30 1.51
C LEU A 42 3.52 -5.36 2.98
N GLN A 43 3.27 -4.30 3.76
CA GLN A 43 3.49 -4.34 5.22
C GLN A 43 2.40 -5.10 5.98
N MET A 44 1.22 -5.29 5.37
CA MET A 44 0.12 -6.10 5.91
C MET A 44 0.26 -7.59 5.57
N GLN A 45 1.13 -7.98 4.63
CA GLN A 45 1.42 -9.39 4.38
C GLN A 45 2.01 -10.04 5.64
N GLY A 46 1.28 -11.01 6.19
CA GLY A 46 1.67 -11.75 7.40
C GLY A 46 1.23 -11.11 8.72
N LYS A 47 0.44 -10.02 8.69
CA LYS A 47 -0.17 -9.41 9.90
C LYS A 47 -1.65 -9.71 10.08
N PHE A 48 -2.25 -10.48 9.18
CA PHE A 48 -3.61 -10.96 9.37
C PHE A 48 -3.57 -12.15 10.31
N ASP A 49 -4.09 -11.94 11.52
CA ASP A 49 -4.33 -12.98 12.49
C ASP A 49 -5.48 -13.87 11.99
N GLU A 50 -5.30 -15.19 12.04
CA GLU A 50 -6.28 -16.14 11.52
C GLU A 50 -7.58 -16.08 12.35
N GLU A 51 -7.47 -15.84 13.67
CA GLU A 51 -8.63 -15.60 14.55
C GLU A 51 -9.40 -14.32 14.20
N LEU A 52 -8.71 -13.26 13.75
CA LEU A 52 -9.38 -12.03 13.28
C LEU A 52 -10.18 -12.29 11.99
N TRP A 53 -9.75 -13.27 11.18
CA TRP A 53 -10.45 -13.64 9.96
C TRP A 53 -11.70 -14.47 10.26
N GLU A 54 -11.59 -15.47 11.14
CA GLU A 54 -12.73 -16.32 11.49
C GLU A 54 -13.90 -15.51 12.08
N GLY A 55 -13.61 -14.48 12.87
CA GLY A 55 -14.63 -13.59 13.43
C GLY A 55 -15.07 -12.43 12.52
N LEU A 56 -14.46 -12.21 11.36
CA LEU A 56 -14.74 -11.02 10.55
C LEU A 56 -16.13 -11.11 9.89
N GLU A 57 -16.50 -12.28 9.39
CA GLU A 57 -17.79 -12.48 8.73
C GLU A 57 -18.96 -12.33 9.71
N GLU A 58 -18.84 -12.88 10.92
CA GLU A 58 -19.82 -12.69 11.99
C GLU A 58 -19.91 -11.23 12.43
N ASN A 59 -18.78 -10.53 12.58
CA ASN A 59 -18.80 -9.12 12.93
C ASN A 59 -19.41 -8.24 11.82
N LEU A 60 -19.11 -8.51 10.55
CA LEU A 60 -19.72 -7.81 9.41
C LEU A 60 -21.23 -8.07 9.34
N ASN A 61 -21.67 -9.31 9.58
CA ASN A 61 -23.08 -9.66 9.62
C ASN A 61 -23.79 -9.01 10.81
N ARG A 62 -23.16 -8.95 11.98
CA ARG A 62 -23.68 -8.24 13.15
C ARG A 62 -23.85 -6.75 12.88
N ILE A 63 -22.81 -6.07 12.40
CA ILE A 63 -22.86 -4.64 12.06
C ILE A 63 -23.91 -4.38 10.96
N ARG A 64 -23.98 -5.24 9.94
CA ARG A 64 -25.00 -5.15 8.89
C ARG A 64 -26.40 -5.28 9.49
N ASN A 65 -26.64 -6.26 10.35
CA ASN A 65 -27.96 -6.48 10.95
C ASN A 65 -28.32 -5.34 11.91
N GLU A 66 -27.41 -4.88 12.75
CA GLU A 66 -27.60 -3.74 13.66
C GLU A 66 -27.95 -2.45 12.92
N ASN A 67 -27.36 -2.22 11.73
CA ASN A 67 -27.65 -1.03 10.92
C ASN A 67 -28.81 -1.20 9.92
N LEU A 68 -29.18 -2.43 9.55
CA LEU A 68 -30.37 -2.71 8.73
C LEU A 68 -31.65 -2.83 9.57
N THR A 69 -31.54 -3.09 10.87
CA THR A 69 -32.63 -2.91 11.84
C THR A 69 -32.67 -1.48 12.37
N GLY A 70 -32.71 -0.50 11.47
CA GLY A 70 -33.24 0.80 11.84
C GLY A 70 -34.71 0.59 12.20
N SER A 71 -35.07 0.74 13.48
CA SER A 71 -36.46 0.73 13.93
C SER A 71 -37.28 1.67 13.04
N PRO A 72 -38.32 1.19 12.34
CA PRO A 72 -39.29 2.07 11.73
C PRO A 72 -40.22 2.50 12.84
N ASP A 73 -39.80 3.43 13.71
CA ASP A 73 -40.70 4.19 14.59
C ASP A 73 -39.91 5.29 15.32
N GLY A 74 -40.03 6.50 14.80
CA GLY A 74 -39.72 7.75 15.48
C GLY A 74 -40.82 8.73 15.13
N GLN A 75 -41.74 8.91 16.07
CA GLN A 75 -42.92 9.79 16.05
C GLN A 75 -42.59 11.24 15.66
#